data_AF-A0A2T4WZ92-F1
#
_entry.id   AF-A0A2T4WZ92-F1
#
_cell.length_a   1.000
_cell.length_b   1.000
_cell.length_c   1.000
_cell.angle_alpha   90.00
_cell.angle_beta   90.00
_cell.angle_gamma   90.00
#
_symmetry.space_group_name_H-M   'P 1'
#
loop_
_entity.id
_entity.type
_entity.pdbx_description
1 polymer ?
#
loop_
_entity_poly.entity_id
_entity_poly.type
_entity_poly.pdbx_seq_one_letter_code
_entity_poly.pdbx_strand_id
1 'polypeptide(L)'
;ETTLITHITNRLSKETIVVTENVEDTVMIKFHISETGSLSVLNIKNKEITKEQIPNLDSLLLNSLDSLPKIFPAIKRGQQVKTEFTLPIVIQVN
;
A
#
# COMPACT_ATOMS: atom_id res chain seq x y z
N GLU A 1 3.14 5.68 12.07
CA GLU A 1 3.12 4.42 11.29
C GLU A 1 1.71 3.93 11.01
N THR A 2 0.77 4.04 11.96
CA THR A 2 -0.62 3.56 11.81
C THR A 2 -1.47 4.28 10.76
N THR A 3 -1.24 5.58 10.49
CA THR A 3 -2.11 6.37 9.60
C THR A 3 -2.16 5.85 8.15
N LEU A 4 -1.02 5.44 7.58
CA LEU A 4 -0.95 4.96 6.19
C LEU A 4 -1.64 3.60 6.05
N ILE A 5 -1.36 2.68 6.98
CA ILE A 5 -1.99 1.36 7.04
C ILE A 5 -3.51 1.53 7.14
N THR A 6 -3.98 2.29 8.12
CA THR A 6 -5.42 2.52 8.33
C THR A 6 -6.07 3.13 7.10
N HIS A 7 -5.42 4.07 6.42
CA HIS A 7 -5.97 4.68 5.22
C HIS A 7 -6.13 3.67 4.08
N ILE A 8 -5.08 2.89 3.80
CA ILE A 8 -5.08 1.88 2.74
C ILE A 8 -6.13 0.81 3.05
N THR A 9 -6.11 0.24 4.26
CA THR A 9 -7.08 -0.78 4.69
C THR A 9 -8.51 -0.26 4.60
N ASN A 10 -8.79 0.94 5.11
CA ASN A 10 -10.14 1.52 5.07
C ASN A 10 -10.64 1.75 3.64
N ARG A 11 -9.75 2.03 2.68
CA ARG A 11 -10.13 2.20 1.29
C ARG A 11 -10.38 0.85 0.63
N LEU A 12 -9.51 -0.13 0.84
CA LEU A 12 -9.68 -1.48 0.30
C LEU A 12 -10.95 -2.16 0.85
N SER A 13 -11.29 -1.95 2.11
CA SER A 13 -12.52 -2.50 2.71
C SER A 13 -13.82 -1.94 2.12
N LYS A 14 -13.76 -0.85 1.35
CA LYS A 14 -14.92 -0.29 0.63
C LYS A 14 -15.06 -0.87 -0.78
N GLU A 15 -14.02 -1.50 -1.29
CA GLU A 15 -14.03 -2.13 -2.61
C GLU A 15 -14.68 -3.51 -2.49
N THR A 16 -15.48 -3.89 -3.49
CA THR A 16 -16.05 -5.23 -3.55
C THR A 16 -15.08 -6.15 -4.28
N ILE A 17 -14.42 -7.03 -3.53
CA ILE A 17 -13.49 -8.02 -4.07
C ILE A 17 -14.19 -9.37 -4.04
N VAL A 18 -14.33 -10.00 -5.21
CA VAL A 18 -14.92 -11.34 -5.36
C VAL A 18 -13.81 -12.29 -5.78
N VAL A 19 -13.63 -13.35 -4.98
CA VAL A 19 -12.64 -14.41 -5.23
C VAL A 19 -13.36 -15.75 -5.42
N THR A 20 -12.77 -16.67 -6.16
CA THR A 20 -13.32 -18.03 -6.32
C THR A 20 -12.79 -18.99 -5.26
N GLU A 21 -11.65 -18.66 -4.64
CA GLU A 21 -11.00 -19.44 -3.60
C GLU A 21 -10.52 -18.52 -2.47
N ASN A 22 -10.38 -19.06 -1.27
CA ASN A 22 -9.89 -18.29 -0.12
C ASN A 22 -8.47 -17.79 -0.38
N VAL A 23 -8.25 -16.50 -0.13
CA VAL A 23 -6.95 -15.85 -0.29
C VAL A 23 -6.45 -15.39 1.06
N GLU A 24 -5.29 -15.92 1.48
CA GLU A 24 -4.54 -15.42 2.63
C GLU A 24 -3.11 -15.09 2.21
N ASP A 25 -2.78 -13.79 2.24
CA ASP A 25 -1.48 -13.30 1.78
C ASP A 25 -1.00 -12.09 2.57
N THR A 26 0.32 -11.87 2.58
CA THR A 26 0.95 -10.65 3.07
C THR A 26 1.62 -9.94 1.91
N VAL A 27 0.97 -8.90 1.42
CA VAL A 27 1.43 -8.09 0.30
C VAL A 27 2.46 -7.09 0.80
N MET A 28 3.67 -7.15 0.26
CA MET A 28 4.77 -6.27 0.63
C MET A 28 4.87 -5.13 -0.37
N ILE A 29 4.59 -3.90 0.08
CA ILE A 29 4.64 -2.71 -0.77
C ILE A 29 5.85 -1.87 -0.40
N LYS A 30 6.75 -1.64 -1.36
CA LYS A 30 7.89 -0.75 -1.18
C LYS A 30 7.50 0.65 -1.60
N PHE A 31 7.57 1.60 -0.67
CA PHE A 31 7.28 3.01 -0.88
C PHE A 31 8.56 3.84 -0.96
N HIS A 32 8.46 4.95 -1.68
CA HIS A 32 9.44 6.03 -1.70
C HIS A 32 8.71 7.35 -1.43
N ILE A 33 9.24 8.13 -0.48
CA ILE A 33 8.82 9.50 -0.22
C ILE A 33 10.00 10.40 -0.56
N SER A 34 9.83 11.31 -1.52
CA SER A 34 10.86 12.29 -1.87
C SER A 34 11.08 13.30 -0.74
N GLU A 35 12.18 14.06 -0.78
CA GLU A 35 12.38 15.21 0.11
C GLU A 35 11.32 16.31 -0.01
N THR A 36 10.43 16.26 -1.03
CA THR A 36 9.29 17.18 -1.19
C THR A 36 7.98 16.61 -0.63
N GLY A 37 7.97 15.38 -0.13
CA GLY A 37 6.78 14.70 0.37
C GLY A 37 5.95 13.97 -0.69
N SER A 38 6.48 13.79 -1.90
CA SER A 38 5.80 13.03 -2.96
C SER A 38 5.95 11.54 -2.71
N LEU A 39 4.83 10.82 -2.57
CA LEU A 39 4.80 9.37 -2.39
C LEU A 39 4.75 8.66 -3.75
N SER A 40 5.57 7.62 -3.91
CA SER A 40 5.50 6.68 -5.03
C SER A 40 5.66 5.24 -4.55
N VAL A 41 5.10 4.30 -5.32
CA VAL A 41 5.27 2.87 -5.11
C VAL A 41 6.41 2.40 -6.01
N LEU A 42 7.43 1.78 -5.40
CA LEU A 42 8.58 1.21 -6.11
C LEU A 42 8.35 -0.25 -6.51
N ASN A 43 7.65 -1.01 -5.68
CA ASN A 43 7.41 -2.43 -5.92
C ASN A 43 6.23 -2.95 -5.08
N ILE A 44 5.51 -3.93 -5.61
CA ILE A 44 4.47 -4.70 -4.91
C ILE A 44 4.84 -6.17 -5.05
N LYS A 45 4.92 -6.89 -3.92
CA LYS A 45 5.14 -8.33 -3.91
C LYS A 45 3.98 -9.03 -3.21
N ASN A 46 3.42 -10.02 -3.88
CA ASN A 46 2.31 -10.85 -3.44
C ASN A 46 2.49 -12.26 -4.02
N LYS A 47 1.75 -13.24 -3.47
CA LYS A 47 1.69 -14.61 -3.99
C LYS A 47 1.01 -14.64 -5.36
N GLU A 48 1.34 -15.65 -6.15
CA GLU A 48 0.74 -15.85 -7.47
C GLU A 48 -0.78 -16.04 -7.38
N ILE A 49 -1.25 -16.85 -6.42
CA ILE A 49 -2.69 -17.06 -6.20
C ILE A 49 -3.45 -15.77 -5.90
N THR A 50 -2.83 -14.81 -5.21
CA THR A 50 -3.42 -13.49 -4.96
C THR A 50 -3.59 -12.70 -6.25
N LYS A 51 -2.65 -12.81 -7.19
CA LYS A 51 -2.76 -12.17 -8.51
C LYS A 51 -3.82 -12.83 -9.38
N GLU A 52 -3.94 -14.15 -9.32
CA GLU A 52 -4.95 -14.90 -10.06
C GLU A 52 -6.37 -14.57 -9.55
N GLN A 53 -6.54 -14.52 -8.23
CA GLN A 53 -7.84 -14.25 -7.59
C GLN A 53 -8.21 -12.77 -7.59
N ILE A 54 -7.22 -11.86 -7.48
CA ILE A 54 -7.42 -10.41 -7.42
C ILE A 54 -6.50 -9.73 -8.45
N PRO A 55 -6.75 -9.89 -9.77
CA PRO A 55 -5.86 -9.39 -10.82
C PRO A 55 -5.75 -7.86 -10.85
N ASN A 56 -6.72 -7.15 -10.28
CA ASN A 56 -6.73 -5.70 -10.15
C ASN A 56 -6.12 -5.19 -8.84
N LEU A 57 -5.53 -6.06 -8.00
CA LEU A 57 -5.03 -5.69 -6.67
C LEU A 57 -4.05 -4.51 -6.71
N ASP A 58 -3.08 -4.52 -7.63
CA ASP A 58 -2.10 -3.44 -7.75
C ASP A 58 -2.77 -2.09 -8.03
N SER A 59 -3.79 -2.09 -8.89
CA SER A 59 -4.58 -0.89 -9.21
C SER A 59 -5.38 -0.42 -7.99
N LEU A 60 -6.04 -1.33 -7.27
CA LEU A 60 -6.77 -1.01 -6.04
C LEU A 60 -5.85 -0.41 -4.97
N LEU A 61 -4.65 -0.98 -4.81
CA LEU A 61 -3.63 -0.47 -3.91
C LEU A 61 -3.18 0.93 -4.31
N LEU A 62 -2.89 1.18 -5.60
CA LEU A 62 -2.50 2.50 -6.07
C LEU A 62 -3.62 3.53 -5.90
N ASN A 63 -4.86 3.19 -6.28
CA ASN A 63 -6.03 4.06 -6.09
C ASN A 63 -6.29 4.38 -4.61
N SER A 64 -5.88 3.49 -3.70
CA SER A 64 -5.98 3.75 -2.27
C SER A 64 -5.06 4.86 -1.78
N LEU A 65 -4.00 5.17 -2.53
CA LEU A 65 -3.02 6.20 -2.21
C LEU A 65 -3.46 7.59 -2.72
N ASP A 66 -4.32 7.67 -3.73
CA ASP A 66 -4.73 8.94 -4.36
C ASP A 66 -5.47 9.91 -3.41
N SER A 67 -6.06 9.38 -2.34
CA SER A 67 -6.80 10.17 -1.35
C SER A 67 -6.02 10.42 -0.06
N LEU A 68 -4.72 10.14 -0.05
CA LEU A 68 -3.89 10.33 1.13
C LEU A 68 -3.80 11.80 1.53
N PRO A 69 -3.81 12.10 2.84
CA PRO A 69 -3.50 13.43 3.31
C PRO A 69 -2.06 13.79 2.94
N LYS A 70 -1.74 15.09 2.93
CA LYS A 70 -0.40 15.57 2.61
C LYS A 70 0.65 14.85 3.46
N ILE A 71 1.59 14.20 2.79
CA ILE A 71 2.68 13.46 3.41
C ILE A 71 3.86 14.42 3.58
N PHE A 72 4.42 14.44 4.78
CA PHE A 72 5.64 15.18 5.05
C PHE A 72 6.84 14.21 5.07
N PRO A 73 7.95 14.56 4.40
CA PRO A 73 9.15 13.75 4.42
C PRO A 73 9.73 13.64 5.83
N ALA A 74 10.50 12.59 6.09
CA ALA A 74 11.21 12.45 7.35
C ALA A 74 12.20 13.59 7.54
N ILE A 75 12.41 14.00 8.79
CA ILE A 75 13.37 15.04 9.15
C ILE A 75 14.60 14.37 9.76
N LYS A 76 15.78 14.63 9.19
CA LYS A 76 17.07 14.23 9.75
C LYS A 76 17.89 15.49 10.01
N ARG A 77 18.16 15.77 11.28
CA ARG A 77 18.93 16.95 11.72
C ARG A 77 18.39 18.29 11.16
N GLY A 78 17.08 18.45 11.15
CA GLY A 78 16.42 19.68 10.67
C GLY A 78 16.28 19.77 9.15
N GLN A 79 16.74 18.78 8.38
CA GLN A 79 16.57 18.72 6.93
C GLN A 79 15.57 17.64 6.54
N GLN A 80 14.73 17.95 5.57
CA GLN A 80 13.85 16.97 4.93
C GLN A 80 14.70 15.98 4.13
N VAL A 81 14.46 14.69 4.30
CA VAL A 81 15.19 13.65 3.60
C VAL A 81 14.24 12.69 2.91
N LYS A 82 14.67 12.17 1.76
CA LYS A 82 14.00 11.04 1.12
C LYS A 82 13.95 9.83 2.04
N THR A 83 12.84 9.11 2.00
CA THR A 83 12.58 7.94 2.85
C THR A 83 12.08 6.81 1.99
N GLU A 84 12.67 5.63 2.14
CA GLU A 84 12.13 4.39 1.56
C GLU A 84 11.81 3.43 2.69
N PHE A 85 10.68 2.76 2.58
CA PHE A 85 10.26 1.75 3.55
C PHE A 85 9.36 0.73 2.86
N THR A 86 9.26 -0.44 3.46
CA THR A 86 8.38 -1.50 2.98
C THR A 86 7.27 -1.72 4.01
N LEU A 87 6.03 -1.72 3.54
CA LEU A 87 4.87 -1.97 4.37
C LEU A 87 4.27 -3.34 4.06
N PRO A 88 4.14 -4.24 5.07
CA PRO A 88 3.35 -5.46 4.93
C PRO A 88 1.86 -5.17 5.09
N ILE A 89 1.02 -5.66 4.18
CA ILE A 89 -0.44 -5.60 4.26
C ILE A 89 -0.99 -7.02 4.21
N VAL A 90 -1.70 -7.43 5.26
CA VAL A 90 -2.37 -8.73 5.30
C VAL A 90 -3.69 -8.63 4.55
N ILE A 91 -3.89 -9.51 3.59
CA ILE A 91 -5.14 -9.69 2.84
C ILE A 91 -5.71 -11.05 3.22
N GLN A 92 -6.95 -11.03 3.68
CA GLN A 92 -7.74 -12.22 4.00
C GLN A 92 -9.12 -12.05 3.35
N VAL A 93 -9.43 -12.91 2.39
CA VAL A 93 -10.73 -12.96 1.71
C VAL A 93 -11.21 -14.43 1.77
N ASN A 94 -12.40 -14.63 2.31
CA ASN A 94 -13.05 -15.94 2.52
C ASN A 94 -14.43 -15.96 1.88
#